data_AF-A0A833E6Z5-F1
#
_entry.id   AF-A0A833E6Z5-F1
#
_cell.length_a   1.000
_cell.length_b   1.000
_cell.length_c   1.000
_cell.angle_alpha   90.00
_cell.angle_beta   90.00
_cell.angle_gamma   90.00
#
_symmetry.space_group_name_H-M   'P 1'
#
loop_
_entity.id
_entity.type
_entity.pdbx_description
1 polymer ?
#
loop_
_entity_poly.entity_id
_entity_poly.type
_entity_poly.pdbx_seq_one_letter_code
_entity_poly.pdbx_strand_id
1 'polypeptide(L)'
;MPSRKKLIVVAVILASSLVAASLAMMYRGETLSAPQMITACGPRISIVEGEEAVEEINKLHWSGDVGVTNAIISKYACGVRLWVSVSKEDAKKLVDMMANTIMIHSSRGVLPLEFLGQRVVGKCIVYLVADANGQIHAFWGKDHIEIWVETATSDLDRALDIVGEIAQYYGCT
;
A
#
# COMPACT_ATOMS: atom_id res chain seq x y z
N MET A 1 55.94 0.28 9.22
CA MET A 1 54.91 1.26 9.61
C MET A 1 54.32 1.91 8.37
N PRO A 2 52.99 1.89 8.16
CA PRO A 2 52.37 2.60 7.05
C PRO A 2 52.58 4.11 7.22
N SER A 3 52.85 4.82 6.13
CA SER A 3 53.03 6.28 6.18
C SER A 3 51.71 6.97 6.52
N ARG A 4 51.76 8.11 7.22
CA ARG A 4 50.56 8.92 7.55
C ARG A 4 49.63 9.17 6.35
N LYS A 5 50.20 9.33 5.16
CA LYS A 5 49.44 9.50 3.91
C LYS A 5 48.57 8.28 3.57
N LYS A 6 49.07 7.06 3.77
CA LYS A 6 48.31 5.81 3.55
C LYS A 6 47.16 5.68 4.55
N LEU A 7 47.38 6.05 5.81
CA LEU A 7 46.36 6.05 6.85
C LEU A 7 45.22 7.03 6.56
N ILE A 8 45.54 8.24 6.08
CA ILE A 8 44.55 9.26 5.71
C ILE A 8 43.69 8.78 4.52
N VAL A 9 44.30 8.22 3.48
CA VAL A 9 43.57 7.72 2.31
C VAL A 9 42.60 6.61 2.70
N VAL A 10 43.03 5.66 3.54
CA VAL A 10 42.16 4.58 4.02
C VAL A 10 40.99 5.12 4.85
N ALA A 11 41.24 6.11 5.72
CA ALA A 11 40.19 6.73 6.52
C ALA A 11 39.13 7.46 5.67
N VAL A 12 39.55 8.16 4.61
CA VAL A 12 38.64 8.84 3.68
C VAL A 12 37.77 7.84 2.90
N ILE A 13 38.36 6.73 2.44
CA ILE A 13 37.62 5.67 1.73
C ILE A 13 36.59 5.02 2.65
N LEU A 14 36.96 4.72 3.91
CA LEU A 14 36.04 4.16 4.89
C LEU A 14 34.88 5.10 5.19
N ALA A 15 35.16 6.39 5.44
CA ALA A 15 34.14 7.38 5.73
C ALA A 15 33.16 7.57 4.55
N SER A 16 33.67 7.65 3.32
CA SER A 16 32.83 7.76 2.11
C SER A 16 32.00 6.51 1.85
N SER A 17 32.54 5.31 2.14
CA SER A 17 31.79 4.05 2.05
C SER A 17 30.65 3.98 3.07
N LEU A 18 30.88 4.47 4.30
CA LEU A 18 29.86 4.57 5.35
C LEU A 18 28.74 5.55 4.97
N VAL A 19 29.09 6.71 4.40
CA VAL A 19 28.09 7.68 3.91
C VAL A 19 27.29 7.09 2.76
N ALA A 20 27.95 6.42 1.81
CA ALA A 20 27.27 5.76 0.69
C ALA A 20 26.35 4.62 1.14
N ALA A 21 26.77 3.81 2.12
CA ALA A 21 25.94 2.74 2.69
C ALA A 21 24.74 3.31 3.46
N SER A 22 24.93 4.36 4.26
CA SER A 22 23.84 5.04 4.96
C SER A 22 22.86 5.69 3.98
N LEU A 23 23.35 6.33 2.91
CA LEU A 23 22.52 6.84 1.84
C LEU A 23 21.79 5.70 1.12
N ALA A 24 22.44 4.58 0.82
CA ALA A 24 21.79 3.42 0.20
C ALA A 24 20.78 2.75 1.14
N MET A 25 20.94 2.82 2.46
CA MET A 25 19.94 2.38 3.44
C MET A 25 18.77 3.37 3.56
N MET A 26 19.03 4.67 3.44
CA MET A 26 18.00 5.71 3.39
C MET A 26 17.25 5.72 2.04
N TYR A 27 17.91 5.33 0.95
CA TYR A 27 17.36 5.24 -0.42
C TYR A 27 16.92 3.83 -0.81
N ARG A 28 17.16 2.81 0.02
CA ARG A 28 16.42 1.56 -0.06
C ARG A 28 15.00 1.92 0.36
N GLY A 29 14.20 2.35 -0.61
CA GLY A 29 12.76 2.47 -0.44
C GLY A 29 12.26 1.21 0.26
N GLU A 30 11.33 1.36 1.19
CA GLU A 30 10.70 0.22 1.82
C GLU A 30 10.39 -0.82 0.76
N THR A 31 10.94 -2.01 0.98
CA THR A 31 10.65 -3.14 0.11
C THR A 31 9.22 -3.53 0.40
N LEU A 32 8.31 -2.92 -0.36
CA LEU A 32 6.92 -3.31 -0.39
C LEU A 32 6.84 -4.78 -0.78
N SER A 33 5.96 -5.49 -0.11
CA SER A 33 5.70 -6.89 -0.40
C SER A 33 4.21 -7.15 -0.27
N ALA A 34 3.76 -8.19 -0.96
CA ALA A 34 2.40 -8.68 -0.93
C ALA A 34 2.42 -10.19 -0.67
N PRO A 35 1.37 -10.74 -0.04
CA PRO A 35 1.30 -12.17 0.24
C PRO A 35 1.33 -12.95 -1.07
N GLN A 36 2.11 -14.04 -1.11
CA GLN A 36 2.18 -14.92 -2.29
C GLN A 36 0.89 -15.74 -2.47
N MET A 37 0.14 -15.92 -1.38
CA MET A 37 -1.08 -16.69 -1.31
C MET A 37 -2.06 -15.93 -0.42
N ILE A 38 -3.31 -15.86 -0.85
CA ILE A 38 -4.43 -15.57 0.05
C ILE A 38 -5.26 -16.85 0.08
N THR A 39 -5.49 -17.42 1.26
CA THR A 39 -6.13 -18.72 1.45
C THR A 39 -7.48 -18.79 0.77
N ALA A 40 -8.30 -17.75 0.91
CA ALA A 40 -9.62 -17.64 0.27
C ALA A 40 -9.58 -17.40 -1.25
N CYS A 41 -8.40 -17.15 -1.81
CA CYS A 41 -8.22 -16.52 -3.11
C CYS A 41 -7.21 -17.19 -4.06
N GLY A 42 -6.39 -18.09 -3.54
CA GLY A 42 -5.34 -18.76 -4.28
C GLY A 42 -4.08 -17.89 -4.46
N PRO A 43 -3.16 -18.33 -5.32
CA PRO A 43 -1.85 -17.71 -5.46
C PRO A 43 -1.94 -16.36 -6.15
N ARG A 44 -0.94 -15.52 -5.89
CA ARG A 44 -0.65 -14.33 -6.68
C ARG A 44 -0.25 -14.76 -8.09
N ILE A 45 -0.93 -14.21 -9.10
CA ILE A 45 -0.71 -14.53 -10.53
C ILE A 45 0.10 -13.45 -11.26
N SER A 46 0.11 -12.22 -10.76
CA SER A 46 0.95 -11.15 -11.30
C SER A 46 1.31 -10.13 -10.22
N ILE A 47 2.43 -9.44 -10.43
CA ILE A 47 2.87 -8.30 -9.63
C ILE A 47 3.45 -7.22 -10.55
N VAL A 48 3.13 -5.97 -10.25
CA VAL A 48 3.72 -4.77 -10.85
C VAL A 48 4.31 -3.96 -9.69
N GLU A 49 5.51 -3.42 -9.82
CA GLU A 49 6.25 -2.76 -8.73
C GLU A 49 6.89 -1.45 -9.19
N GLY A 50 7.21 -0.57 -8.24
CA GLY A 50 7.98 0.65 -8.50
C GLY A 50 7.22 1.68 -9.32
N GLU A 51 7.91 2.36 -10.22
CA GLU A 51 7.36 3.47 -11.02
C GLU A 51 6.13 3.05 -11.84
N GLU A 52 6.14 1.84 -12.41
CA GLU A 52 5.01 1.33 -13.21
C GLU A 52 3.74 1.19 -12.35
N ALA A 53 3.87 0.68 -11.12
CA ALA A 53 2.76 0.59 -10.19
C ALA A 53 2.26 1.98 -9.75
N VAL A 54 3.18 2.93 -9.55
CA VAL A 54 2.82 4.32 -9.20
C VAL A 54 2.04 4.98 -10.34
N GLU A 55 2.47 4.78 -11.59
CA GLU A 55 1.74 5.27 -12.76
C GLU A 55 0.33 4.67 -12.87
N GLU A 56 0.17 3.37 -12.59
CA GLU A 56 -1.14 2.72 -12.57
C GLU A 56 -2.05 3.30 -11.47
N ILE A 57 -1.54 3.48 -10.25
CA ILE A 57 -2.31 4.08 -9.15
C ILE A 57 -2.71 5.52 -9.46
N ASN A 58 -1.80 6.32 -10.02
CA ASN A 58 -2.08 7.72 -10.37
C ASN A 58 -3.17 7.86 -11.45
N LYS A 59 -3.26 6.92 -12.39
CA LYS A 59 -4.34 6.90 -13.41
C LYS A 59 -5.72 6.68 -12.80
N LEU A 60 -5.79 6.07 -11.61
CA LEU A 60 -7.02 5.67 -10.94
C LEU A 60 -7.52 6.75 -9.97
N HIS A 61 -6.69 7.73 -9.62
CA HIS A 61 -7.06 8.86 -8.78
C HIS A 61 -7.56 10.06 -9.60
N TRP A 62 -8.75 10.56 -9.27
CA TRP A 62 -9.39 11.68 -9.98
C TRP A 62 -8.62 13.01 -9.91
N SER A 63 -7.72 13.17 -8.94
CA SER A 63 -6.98 14.42 -8.69
C SER A 63 -5.57 14.47 -9.30
N GLY A 64 -5.10 13.42 -9.97
CA GLY A 64 -3.72 13.35 -10.49
C GLY A 64 -2.72 12.78 -9.48
N ASP A 65 -1.48 13.30 -9.48
CA ASP A 65 -0.37 12.81 -8.63
C ASP A 65 -0.76 12.82 -7.15
N VAL A 66 -0.85 11.62 -6.55
CA VAL A 66 -1.19 11.41 -5.15
C VAL A 66 0.02 11.40 -4.21
N GLY A 67 1.21 11.79 -4.70
CA GLY A 67 2.39 11.90 -3.85
C GLY A 67 2.92 10.55 -3.38
N VAL A 68 2.67 9.49 -4.15
CA VAL A 68 3.21 8.15 -3.90
C VAL A 68 4.66 8.07 -4.36
N THR A 69 5.53 7.47 -3.55
CA THR A 69 6.97 7.33 -3.84
C THR A 69 7.36 5.94 -4.30
N ASN A 70 6.59 4.93 -3.91
CA ASN A 70 6.77 3.55 -4.31
C ASN A 70 5.42 2.84 -4.21
N ALA A 71 5.19 1.85 -5.07
CA ALA A 71 3.96 1.08 -5.04
C ALA A 71 4.17 -0.36 -5.51
N ILE A 72 3.23 -1.22 -5.12
CA ILE A 72 3.04 -2.54 -5.71
C ILE A 72 1.57 -2.76 -6.02
N ILE A 73 1.29 -3.45 -7.13
CA ILE A 73 -0.04 -3.94 -7.50
C ILE A 73 0.06 -5.44 -7.71
N SER A 74 -0.65 -6.21 -6.88
CA SER A 74 -0.72 -7.67 -6.96
C SER A 74 -2.11 -8.13 -7.43
N LYS A 75 -2.16 -9.10 -8.34
CA LYS A 75 -3.41 -9.76 -8.76
C LYS A 75 -3.39 -11.22 -8.32
N TYR A 76 -4.52 -11.72 -7.87
CA TYR A 76 -4.68 -13.10 -7.39
C TYR A 76 -5.62 -13.90 -8.29
N ALA A 77 -5.50 -15.23 -8.22
CA ALA A 77 -6.27 -16.15 -9.06
C ALA A 77 -7.79 -15.98 -8.94
N CYS A 78 -8.29 -15.59 -7.76
CA CYS A 78 -9.71 -15.29 -7.51
C CYS A 78 -10.22 -13.96 -8.11
N GLY A 79 -9.35 -13.15 -8.72
CA GLY A 79 -9.69 -11.82 -9.23
C GLY A 79 -9.40 -10.67 -8.27
N VAL A 80 -8.98 -10.94 -7.02
CA VAL A 80 -8.56 -9.90 -6.08
C VAL A 80 -7.41 -9.09 -6.64
N ARG A 81 -7.47 -7.77 -6.46
CA ARG A 81 -6.37 -6.85 -6.74
C ARG A 81 -6.00 -6.11 -5.45
N LEU A 82 -4.72 -6.18 -5.09
CA LEU A 82 -4.15 -5.53 -3.90
C LEU A 82 -3.19 -4.44 -4.35
N TRP A 83 -3.42 -3.21 -3.93
CA TRP A 83 -2.50 -2.08 -4.12
C TRP A 83 -1.91 -1.71 -2.77
N VAL A 84 -0.60 -1.50 -2.77
CA VAL A 84 0.09 -0.95 -1.62
C VAL A 84 1.00 0.16 -2.09
N SER A 85 0.89 1.33 -1.49
CA SER A 85 1.66 2.52 -1.83
C SER A 85 2.35 3.08 -0.59
N VAL A 86 3.54 3.65 -0.78
CA VAL A 86 4.21 4.48 0.22
C VAL A 86 3.92 5.94 -0.10
N SER A 87 3.30 6.63 0.83
CA SER A 87 2.97 8.05 0.69
C SER A 87 4.07 8.95 1.27
N LYS A 88 4.30 10.12 0.66
CA LYS A 88 5.18 11.16 1.23
C LYS A 88 4.61 11.76 2.53
N GLU A 89 3.30 11.68 2.68
CA GLU A 89 2.56 12.19 3.83
C GLU A 89 2.14 11.04 4.76
N ASP A 90 1.46 11.40 5.85
CA ASP A 90 0.88 10.44 6.78
C ASP A 90 -0.24 9.63 6.08
N ALA A 91 0.08 8.38 5.71
CA ALA A 91 -0.82 7.46 5.01
C ALA A 91 -2.14 7.24 5.74
N LYS A 92 -2.12 7.19 7.07
CA LYS A 92 -3.35 7.06 7.87
C LYS A 92 -4.24 8.27 7.67
N LYS A 93 -3.66 9.47 7.74
CA LYS A 93 -4.40 10.71 7.52
C LYS A 93 -4.99 10.79 6.11
N LEU A 94 -4.23 10.39 5.08
CA LEU A 94 -4.69 10.36 3.69
C LEU A 94 -5.89 9.42 3.51
N VAL A 95 -5.78 8.20 4.05
CA VAL A 95 -6.87 7.23 4.03
C VAL A 95 -8.10 7.72 4.79
N ASP A 96 -7.94 8.29 5.98
CA ASP A 96 -9.06 8.81 6.78
C ASP A 96 -9.77 9.97 6.03
N MET A 97 -9.02 10.83 5.32
CA MET A 97 -9.59 11.87 4.45
C MET A 97 -10.33 11.30 3.25
N MET A 98 -9.79 10.24 2.62
CA MET A 98 -10.46 9.55 1.52
C MET A 98 -11.78 8.91 1.99
N ALA A 99 -11.77 8.22 3.13
CA ALA A 99 -12.98 7.64 3.72
C ALA A 99 -14.04 8.71 3.99
N ASN A 100 -13.66 9.85 4.58
CA ASN A 100 -14.58 10.95 4.83
C ASN A 100 -15.13 11.55 3.53
N THR A 101 -14.29 11.69 2.50
CA THR A 101 -14.71 12.17 1.17
C THR A 101 -15.73 11.21 0.56
N ILE A 102 -15.45 9.91 0.54
CA ILE A 102 -16.38 8.91 0.00
C ILE A 102 -17.69 8.90 0.79
N MET A 103 -17.64 8.96 2.11
CA MET A 103 -18.83 9.01 2.95
C MET A 103 -19.71 10.24 2.64
N ILE A 104 -19.12 11.42 2.50
CA ILE A 104 -19.86 12.66 2.20
C ILE A 104 -20.44 12.64 0.78
N HIS A 105 -19.66 12.18 -0.20
CA HIS A 105 -20.02 12.30 -1.62
C HIS A 105 -20.81 11.11 -2.19
N SER A 106 -20.72 9.92 -1.59
CA SER A 106 -21.52 8.75 -1.95
C SER A 106 -23.02 9.01 -1.74
N SER A 107 -23.39 9.61 -0.60
CA SER A 107 -24.78 10.00 -0.29
C SER A 107 -25.39 11.00 -1.30
N ARG A 108 -24.55 11.65 -2.11
CA ARG A 108 -24.95 12.64 -3.13
C ARG A 108 -24.90 12.08 -4.55
N GLY A 109 -24.55 10.81 -4.74
CA GLY A 109 -24.42 10.18 -6.06
C GLY A 109 -23.30 10.75 -6.92
N VAL A 110 -22.31 11.42 -6.32
CA VAL A 110 -21.22 12.09 -7.04
C VAL A 110 -20.08 11.12 -7.37
N LEU A 111 -19.87 10.11 -6.50
CA LEU A 111 -18.84 9.10 -6.68
C LEU A 111 -19.49 7.75 -7.01
N PRO A 112 -18.89 6.94 -7.90
CA PRO A 112 -19.34 5.58 -8.21
C PRO A 112 -18.94 4.59 -7.09
N LEU A 113 -18.96 5.04 -5.83
CA LEU A 113 -18.60 4.27 -4.64
C LEU A 113 -19.64 4.51 -3.55
N GLU A 114 -20.17 3.45 -2.96
CA GLU A 114 -21.05 3.46 -1.79
C GLU A 114 -20.22 3.18 -0.53
N PHE A 115 -20.37 4.00 0.52
CA PHE A 115 -19.70 3.74 1.80
C PHE A 115 -20.48 2.70 2.62
N LEU A 116 -19.87 1.54 2.85
CA LEU A 116 -20.47 0.43 3.59
C LEU A 116 -20.21 0.50 5.10
N GLY A 117 -19.21 1.27 5.51
CA GLY A 117 -18.84 1.47 6.91
C GLY A 117 -17.37 1.21 7.18
N GLN A 118 -17.06 1.06 8.48
CA GLN A 118 -15.73 0.69 8.95
C GLN A 118 -15.78 -0.59 9.78
N ARG A 119 -14.66 -1.31 9.80
CA ARG A 119 -14.42 -2.50 10.61
C ARG A 119 -13.07 -2.38 11.30
N VAL A 120 -12.99 -2.92 12.51
CA VAL A 120 -11.73 -3.05 13.24
C VAL A 120 -11.20 -4.46 12.96
N VAL A 121 -10.04 -4.55 12.34
CA VAL A 121 -9.30 -5.80 12.12
C VAL A 121 -8.02 -5.72 12.92
N GLY A 122 -7.98 -6.42 14.05
CA GLY A 122 -6.93 -6.26 15.06
C GLY A 122 -6.79 -4.80 15.50
N LYS A 123 -5.66 -4.16 15.18
CA LYS A 123 -5.39 -2.74 15.49
C LYS A 123 -5.69 -1.76 14.36
N CYS A 124 -6.07 -2.25 13.18
CA CYS A 124 -6.33 -1.41 12.01
C CYS A 124 -7.81 -1.08 11.91
N ILE A 125 -8.10 0.16 11.50
CA ILE A 125 -9.43 0.57 11.06
C ILE A 125 -9.45 0.40 9.55
N VAL A 126 -10.31 -0.49 9.08
CA VAL A 126 -10.52 -0.79 7.67
C VAL A 126 -11.83 -0.18 7.21
N TYR A 127 -11.76 0.64 6.16
CA TYR A 127 -12.92 1.24 5.53
C TYR A 127 -13.40 0.35 4.39
N LEU A 128 -14.71 0.19 4.27
CA LEU A 128 -15.35 -0.66 3.27
C LEU A 128 -16.23 0.19 2.36
N VAL A 129 -16.10 -0.03 1.06
CA VAL A 129 -16.92 0.61 0.03
C VAL A 129 -17.38 -0.42 -0.99
N ALA A 130 -18.48 -0.15 -1.70
CA ALA A 130 -18.90 -0.92 -2.86
C ALA A 130 -18.80 -0.08 -4.13
N ASP A 131 -18.35 -0.67 -5.24
CA ASP A 131 -18.43 -0.03 -6.56
C ASP A 131 -19.86 -0.09 -7.15
N ALA A 132 -20.04 0.47 -8.34
CA ALA A 132 -21.31 0.45 -9.07
C ALA A 132 -21.82 -0.96 -9.41
N ASN A 133 -20.95 -1.98 -9.40
CA ASN A 133 -21.32 -3.39 -9.63
C ASN A 133 -21.56 -4.15 -8.32
N GLY A 134 -21.48 -3.47 -7.16
CA GLY A 134 -21.58 -4.07 -5.84
C GLY A 134 -20.33 -4.82 -5.40
N GLN A 135 -19.21 -4.74 -6.14
CA GLN A 135 -17.96 -5.32 -5.69
C GLN A 135 -17.45 -4.57 -4.47
N ILE A 136 -17.00 -5.30 -3.47
CA ILE A 136 -16.52 -4.72 -2.22
C ILE A 136 -15.04 -4.39 -2.36
N HIS A 137 -14.70 -3.18 -1.94
CA HIS A 137 -13.33 -2.71 -1.79
C HIS A 137 -13.08 -2.40 -0.32
N ALA A 138 -11.85 -2.61 0.11
CA ALA A 138 -11.40 -2.28 1.45
C ALA A 138 -10.13 -1.46 1.39
N PHE A 139 -9.98 -0.49 2.28
CA PHE A 139 -8.75 0.29 2.35
C PHE A 139 -8.46 0.77 3.76
N TRP A 140 -7.17 0.87 4.08
CA TRP A 140 -6.67 1.34 5.36
C TRP A 140 -5.25 1.89 5.22
N GLY A 141 -4.84 2.71 6.17
CA GLY A 141 -3.45 3.13 6.32
C GLY A 141 -2.78 2.39 7.46
N LYS A 142 -1.50 2.09 7.31
CA LYS A 142 -0.64 1.58 8.39
C LYS A 142 0.75 2.17 8.26
N ASP A 143 1.27 2.76 9.33
CA ASP A 143 2.55 3.44 9.31
C ASP A 143 2.56 4.48 8.14
N HIS A 144 3.51 4.38 7.21
CA HIS A 144 3.62 5.17 5.98
C HIS A 144 2.98 4.51 4.73
N ILE A 145 2.35 3.34 4.87
CA ILE A 145 1.73 2.64 3.72
C ILE A 145 0.22 2.80 3.68
N GLU A 146 -0.30 2.96 2.47
CA GLU A 146 -1.71 2.88 2.13
C GLU A 146 -1.98 1.55 1.48
N ILE A 147 -3.07 0.90 1.86
CA ILE A 147 -3.45 -0.40 1.34
C ILE A 147 -4.86 -0.30 0.79
N TRP A 148 -5.07 -0.74 -0.45
CA TRP A 148 -6.37 -0.83 -1.11
C TRP A 148 -6.56 -2.23 -1.68
N VAL A 149 -7.73 -2.82 -1.45
CA VAL A 149 -8.09 -4.18 -1.84
C VAL A 149 -9.37 -4.14 -2.64
N GLU A 150 -9.34 -4.57 -3.89
CA GLU A 150 -10.51 -4.87 -4.71
C GLU A 150 -10.81 -6.37 -4.53
N THR A 151 -11.94 -6.73 -3.91
CA THR A 151 -12.14 -8.12 -3.46
C THR A 151 -12.69 -9.06 -4.54
N ALA A 152 -13.12 -8.54 -5.68
CA ALA A 152 -13.80 -9.28 -6.76
C ALA A 152 -15.06 -10.07 -6.30
N THR A 153 -15.68 -9.66 -5.19
CA THR A 153 -16.89 -10.26 -4.64
C THR A 153 -17.84 -9.17 -4.11
N SER A 154 -19.14 -9.42 -4.16
CA SER A 154 -20.17 -8.61 -3.49
C SER A 154 -20.64 -9.21 -2.15
N ASP A 155 -20.19 -10.42 -1.83
CA ASP A 155 -20.42 -11.06 -0.53
C ASP A 155 -19.49 -10.45 0.53
N LEU A 156 -20.09 -9.78 1.52
CA LEU A 156 -19.39 -9.08 2.59
C LEU A 156 -18.58 -10.02 3.48
N ASP A 157 -19.11 -11.20 3.81
CA ASP A 157 -18.40 -12.12 4.70
C ASP A 157 -17.15 -12.66 3.98
N ARG A 158 -17.29 -13.03 2.70
CA ARG A 158 -16.15 -13.41 1.86
C ARG A 158 -15.13 -12.28 1.70
N ALA A 159 -15.58 -11.04 1.52
CA ALA A 159 -14.70 -9.89 1.44
C ALA A 159 -13.91 -9.69 2.74
N LEU A 160 -14.57 -9.84 3.89
CA LEU A 160 -13.95 -9.70 5.21
C LEU A 160 -12.93 -10.79 5.50
N ASP A 161 -13.14 -12.03 5.05
CA ASP A 161 -12.15 -13.10 5.18
C ASP A 161 -10.85 -12.76 4.41
N ILE A 162 -10.98 -12.33 3.14
CA ILE A 162 -9.86 -11.91 2.29
C ILE A 162 -9.11 -10.74 2.93
N VAL A 163 -9.85 -9.71 3.35
CA VAL A 163 -9.29 -8.49 3.93
C VAL A 163 -8.64 -8.77 5.28
N GLY A 164 -9.21 -9.67 6.08
CA GLY A 164 -8.65 -10.10 7.36
C GLY A 164 -7.26 -10.73 7.21
N GLU A 165 -7.10 -11.62 6.23
CA GLU A 165 -5.81 -12.27 5.94
C GLU A 165 -4.77 -11.24 5.46
N ILE A 166 -5.15 -10.34 4.54
CA ILE A 166 -4.26 -9.28 4.05
C ILE A 166 -3.88 -8.32 5.20
N ALA A 167 -4.83 -7.91 6.03
CA ALA A 167 -4.57 -7.03 7.16
C ALA A 167 -3.62 -7.69 8.18
N GLN A 168 -3.76 -8.99 8.46
CA GLN A 168 -2.83 -9.74 9.30
C GLN A 168 -1.42 -9.80 8.69
N TYR A 169 -1.30 -10.00 7.37
CA TYR A 169 -0.01 -9.95 6.67
C TYR A 169 0.70 -8.61 6.87
N TYR A 170 -0.04 -7.51 6.82
CA TYR A 170 0.47 -6.18 7.15
C TYR A 170 0.49 -5.91 8.66
N GLY A 171 0.38 -6.91 9.54
CA GLY A 171 0.57 -6.75 10.98
C GLY A 171 -0.54 -5.98 11.69
N CYS A 172 -1.77 -6.01 11.17
CA CYS A 172 -2.97 -5.55 11.89
C CYS A 172 -3.37 -6.57 12.97
N THR A 173 -2.44 -6.86 13.89
CA THR A 173 -2.59 -7.84 14.99
C THR A 173 -2.71 -7.14 16.34
#